data_AF-A0AA39L680-F1
#
_entry.id   AF-A0AA39L680-F1
#
_cell.length_a   1.000
_cell.length_b   1.000
_cell.length_c   1.000
_cell.angle_alpha   90.00
_cell.angle_beta   90.00
_cell.angle_gamma   90.00
#
_symmetry.space_group_name_H-M   'P 1'
#
loop_
_entity.id
_entity.type
_entity.pdbx_description
1 polymer ?
#
loop_
_entity_poly.entity_id
_entity_poly.type
_entity_poly.pdbx_seq_one_letter_code
_entity_poly.pdbx_strand_id
1 'polypeptide(L)'
;MDHTNYSKPIPRRWDPDAVFEITNPSTGYPTCVGQAVTCGRRCKRVVAGYNVLSANCIARDLAELSPSAAAGDDQLYHIAHIMLCYQHGHQAEELVSKWRRELHHCDSKSEAEPPLQTGGFHYEDDIKDLYEAIQKLQEQLRRIKAARQTHSEKSSPFNNPSTEYCSKKSTWGQDDSETKTEETDETREDLREKQKREAKERADKAKEEARRSAQAAKLAEQLKWSNAWSLYNAAWENIELGRSRTSPRAPWPTLSGKAEDVSEASVREFFQRAPGKDTIDLVTRVIVQRWKEAKGSRAK
;
A
#
# COMPACT_ATOMS: atom_id res chain seq x y z
N MET A 1 18.22 23.78 -15.04
CA MET A 1 17.86 22.44 -14.57
C MET A 1 18.26 22.39 -13.12
N ASP A 2 17.30 22.63 -12.23
CA ASP A 2 17.56 22.73 -10.80
C ASP A 2 17.76 21.32 -10.23
N HIS A 3 18.98 21.06 -9.75
CA HIS A 3 19.27 19.91 -8.91
C HIS A 3 18.50 20.08 -7.61
N THR A 4 17.33 19.44 -7.52
CA THR A 4 16.68 19.20 -6.25
C THR A 4 17.71 18.53 -5.36
N ASN A 5 18.09 19.25 -4.30
CA ASN A 5 19.06 18.82 -3.32
C ASN A 5 18.38 17.69 -2.55
N TYR A 6 18.45 16.47 -3.10
CA TYR A 6 18.10 15.25 -2.40
C TYR A 6 19.03 15.18 -1.21
N SER A 7 18.57 15.71 -0.07
CA SER A 7 19.20 15.48 1.23
C SER A 7 19.37 13.97 1.32
N LYS A 8 20.62 13.51 1.16
CA LYS A 8 20.94 12.09 1.32
C LYS A 8 20.33 11.69 2.67
N PRO A 9 19.48 10.65 2.73
CA PRO A 9 18.92 10.22 3.99
C PRO A 9 20.09 10.04 4.95
N ILE A 10 20.05 10.77 6.07
CA ILE A 10 21.08 10.68 7.09
C ILE A 10 21.18 9.19 7.40
N PRO A 11 22.37 8.57 7.22
CA PRO A 11 22.54 7.15 7.48
C PRO A 11 22.03 6.88 8.90
N ARG A 12 21.00 6.05 9.02
CA ARG A 12 20.47 5.68 10.33
C ARG A 12 21.61 5.07 11.12
N ARG A 13 21.75 5.48 12.37
CA ARG A 13 22.85 5.01 13.24
C ARG A 13 22.74 3.51 13.54
N TRP A 14 21.53 2.95 13.43
CA TRP A 14 21.25 1.53 13.60
C TRP A 14 20.00 1.12 12.80
N ASP A 15 19.87 -0.17 12.50
CA ASP A 15 18.73 -0.74 11.77
C ASP A 15 17.68 -1.30 12.76
N PRO A 16 16.48 -0.70 12.87
CA PRO A 16 15.45 -1.18 13.78
C PRO A 16 14.91 -2.57 13.43
N ASP A 17 14.89 -2.94 12.15
CA ASP A 17 14.39 -4.27 11.75
C ASP A 17 15.36 -5.37 12.20
N ALA A 18 16.66 -5.09 12.17
CA ALA A 18 17.69 -6.00 12.66
C ALA A 18 17.67 -6.16 14.18
N VAL A 19 17.50 -5.07 14.94
CA VAL A 19 17.50 -5.10 16.42
C VAL A 19 16.18 -5.67 16.97
N PHE A 20 15.03 -5.20 16.47
CA PHE A 20 13.74 -5.64 17.00
C PHE A 20 13.24 -6.94 16.39
N GLU A 21 13.91 -7.41 15.33
CA GLU A 21 13.53 -8.57 14.54
C GLU A 21 12.05 -8.51 14.13
N ILE A 22 11.50 -7.35 13.72
CA ILE A 22 10.06 -7.24 13.40
C ILE A 22 9.67 -8.26 12.31
N THR A 23 10.52 -8.43 11.30
CA THR A 23 10.38 -9.45 10.27
C THR A 23 10.99 -10.78 10.74
N ASN A 24 10.24 -11.88 10.60
CA ASN A 24 10.76 -13.20 10.92
C ASN A 24 11.68 -13.70 9.79
N PRO A 25 12.98 -13.94 10.05
CA PRO A 25 13.92 -14.35 9.01
C PRO A 25 13.58 -15.71 8.40
N SER A 26 12.92 -16.59 9.14
CA SER A 26 12.55 -17.93 8.64
C SER A 26 11.35 -17.94 7.70
N THR A 27 10.52 -16.89 7.73
CA THR A 27 9.30 -16.82 6.92
C THR A 27 9.25 -15.62 5.97
N GLY A 28 10.10 -14.61 6.19
CA GLY A 28 10.12 -13.38 5.38
C GLY A 28 8.94 -12.44 5.64
N TYR A 29 8.14 -12.67 6.69
CA TYR A 29 7.03 -11.79 7.06
C TYR A 29 6.93 -11.59 8.57
N PRO A 30 6.26 -10.53 9.05
CA PRO A 30 6.12 -10.25 10.48
C PRO A 30 5.32 -11.33 11.20
N THR A 31 5.95 -11.97 12.19
CA THR A 31 5.31 -12.89 13.14
C THR A 31 5.65 -12.51 14.56
N CYS A 32 4.95 -13.13 15.50
CA CYS A 32 5.19 -12.97 16.93
C CYS A 32 6.69 -13.04 17.24
N VAL A 33 7.22 -12.03 17.93
CA VAL A 33 8.66 -11.93 18.30
C VAL A 33 9.03 -12.88 19.45
N GLY A 34 8.03 -13.38 20.18
CA GLY A 34 8.23 -14.33 21.27
C GLY A 34 8.76 -15.70 20.81
N GLN A 35 9.47 -16.38 21.71
CA GLN A 35 10.01 -17.72 21.52
C GLN A 35 9.05 -18.78 22.06
N ALA A 36 8.77 -19.80 21.26
CA ALA A 36 7.98 -20.95 21.69
C ALA A 36 8.89 -21.91 22.48
N VAL A 37 8.70 -21.96 23.81
CA VAL A 37 9.53 -22.74 24.76
C VAL A 37 9.67 -24.21 24.34
N THR A 38 8.60 -24.82 23.85
CA THR A 38 8.58 -26.24 23.46
C THR A 38 9.40 -26.57 22.22
N CYS A 39 9.72 -25.57 21.40
CA CYS A 39 10.40 -25.78 20.11
C CYS A 39 11.71 -25.00 19.97
N GLY A 40 12.10 -24.22 20.98
CA GLY A 40 13.32 -23.39 20.94
C GLY A 40 13.40 -22.44 19.75
N ARG A 41 12.25 -22.09 19.15
CA ARG A 41 12.18 -21.31 17.91
C ARG A 41 11.19 -20.16 18.06
N ARG A 42 11.36 -19.13 17.24
CA ARG A 42 10.43 -18.00 17.17
C ARG A 42 9.01 -18.46 16.80
N CYS A 43 8.01 -17.86 17.44
CA CYS A 43 6.62 -18.13 17.17
C CYS A 43 6.24 -17.72 15.73
N LYS A 44 5.59 -18.62 14.99
CA LYS A 44 5.14 -18.40 13.61
C LYS A 44 3.74 -17.77 13.50
N ARG A 45 3.10 -17.40 14.63
CA ARG A 45 1.77 -16.79 14.59
C ARG A 45 1.89 -15.38 13.99
N VAL A 46 1.11 -15.10 12.97
CA VAL A 46 1.05 -13.81 12.29
C VAL A 46 0.54 -12.74 13.26
N VAL A 47 1.20 -11.59 13.29
CA VAL A 47 0.77 -10.42 14.07
C VAL A 47 -0.24 -9.63 13.24
N ALA A 48 -1.25 -9.03 13.89
CA ALA A 48 -2.24 -8.23 13.19
C ALA A 48 -1.57 -7.05 12.45
N GLY A 49 -1.99 -6.76 11.22
CA GLY A 49 -1.33 -5.77 10.37
C GLY A 49 -1.24 -4.37 10.98
N TYR A 50 -2.26 -3.94 11.74
CA TYR A 50 -2.23 -2.63 12.42
C TYR A 50 -1.17 -2.57 13.54
N ASN A 51 -0.92 -3.68 14.26
CA ASN A 51 0.15 -3.77 15.24
C ASN A 51 1.52 -3.70 14.56
N VAL A 52 1.68 -4.38 13.42
CA VAL A 52 2.93 -4.32 12.63
C VAL A 52 3.19 -2.88 12.14
N LEU A 53 2.16 -2.19 11.65
CA LEU A 53 2.27 -0.79 11.24
C LEU A 53 2.65 0.11 12.42
N SER A 54 1.97 -0.04 13.56
CA SER A 54 2.27 0.72 14.78
C SER A 54 3.69 0.46 15.28
N ALA A 55 4.12 -0.80 15.31
CA ALA A 55 5.49 -1.18 15.70
C ALA A 55 6.54 -0.53 14.79
N ASN A 56 6.31 -0.55 13.47
CA ASN A 56 7.23 0.07 12.50
C ASN A 56 7.28 1.60 12.59
N CYS A 57 6.16 2.25 12.93
CA CYS A 57 6.15 3.69 13.20
C CYS A 57 7.02 4.01 14.42
N ILE A 58 6.76 3.34 15.54
CA ILE A 58 7.51 3.56 16.79
C ILE A 58 9.00 3.22 16.59
N ALA A 59 9.30 2.11 15.93
CA ALA A 59 10.68 1.71 15.65
C ALA A 59 11.43 2.71 14.77
N ARG A 60 10.71 3.41 13.87
CA ARG A 60 11.27 4.48 13.05
C ARG A 60 11.60 5.70 13.91
N ASP A 61 10.69 6.10 14.78
CA ASP A 61 10.87 7.24 15.68
C ASP A 61 12.06 6.98 16.63
N LEU A 62 12.16 5.76 17.19
CA LEU A 62 13.31 5.35 17.99
C LEU A 62 14.63 5.36 17.21
N ALA A 63 14.61 5.01 15.92
CA ALA A 63 15.80 5.01 15.07
C ALA A 63 16.35 6.42 14.79
N GLU A 64 15.60 7.48 15.10
CA GLU A 64 16.08 8.87 15.07
C GLU A 64 16.92 9.22 16.31
N LEU A 65 16.81 8.42 17.38
CA LEU A 65 17.60 8.56 18.61
C LEU A 65 18.94 7.82 18.50
N SER A 66 19.90 8.18 19.37
CA SER A 66 21.10 7.35 19.56
C SER A 66 20.70 5.98 20.15
N PRO A 67 21.46 4.89 19.88
CA PRO A 67 21.13 3.57 20.43
C PRO A 67 20.95 3.58 21.95
N SER A 68 21.84 4.26 22.68
CA SER A 68 21.73 4.38 24.14
C SER A 68 20.50 5.18 24.60
N ALA A 69 20.08 6.22 23.86
CA ALA A 69 18.86 6.96 24.18
C ALA A 69 17.61 6.10 23.88
N ALA A 70 17.58 5.41 22.73
CA ALA A 70 16.50 4.48 22.38
C ALA A 70 16.37 3.33 23.38
N ALA A 71 17.48 2.84 23.95
CA ALA A 71 17.47 1.80 24.99
C ALA A 71 16.75 2.26 26.27
N GLY A 72 16.81 3.55 26.59
CA GLY A 72 16.14 4.14 27.75
C GLY A 72 14.65 4.44 27.52
N ASP A 73 14.15 4.33 26.29
CA ASP A 73 12.80 4.73 25.94
C ASP A 73 11.74 3.66 26.31
N ASP A 74 10.63 4.10 26.89
CA ASP A 74 9.51 3.24 27.29
C ASP A 74 8.72 2.69 26.08
N GLN A 75 8.85 3.32 24.90
CA GLN A 75 8.23 2.85 23.67
C GLN A 75 8.72 1.46 23.24
N LEU A 76 9.91 1.02 23.68
CA LEU A 76 10.38 -0.36 23.51
C LEU A 76 9.39 -1.37 24.09
N TYR A 77 8.83 -1.07 25.27
CA TYR A 77 7.84 -1.93 25.91
C TYR A 77 6.56 -2.01 25.08
N HIS A 78 6.16 -0.90 24.47
CA HIS A 78 4.99 -0.86 23.60
C HIS A 78 5.19 -1.75 22.36
N ILE A 79 6.34 -1.65 21.68
CA ILE A 79 6.69 -2.53 20.54
C ILE A 79 6.63 -4.00 20.98
N ALA A 80 7.27 -4.35 22.10
CA ALA A 80 7.29 -5.71 22.60
C ALA A 80 5.87 -6.25 22.81
N HIS A 81 5.00 -5.46 23.46
CA HIS A 81 3.64 -5.87 23.79
C HIS A 81 2.79 -6.12 22.54
N ILE A 82 2.81 -5.23 21.55
CA ILE A 82 1.96 -5.34 20.35
C ILE A 82 2.48 -6.39 19.35
N MET A 83 3.77 -6.71 19.39
CA MET A 83 4.41 -7.70 18.54
C MET A 83 4.37 -9.12 19.13
N LEU A 84 3.92 -9.28 20.38
CA LEU A 84 3.68 -10.58 20.99
C LEU A 84 2.25 -11.05 20.74
N CYS A 85 2.08 -12.36 20.52
CA CYS A 85 0.73 -12.95 20.55
C CYS A 85 0.31 -13.28 21.98
N TYR A 86 -0.98 -13.52 22.19
CA TYR A 86 -1.55 -13.74 23.53
C TYR A 86 -0.88 -14.85 24.36
N GLN A 87 -0.26 -15.86 23.72
CA GLN A 87 0.44 -16.95 24.41
C GLN A 87 1.83 -16.56 24.91
N HIS A 88 2.42 -15.51 24.35
CA HIS A 88 3.79 -15.07 24.66
C HIS A 88 3.82 -13.67 25.30
N GLY A 89 2.68 -13.10 25.70
CA GLY A 89 2.63 -11.76 26.30
C GLY A 89 3.53 -11.58 27.54
N HIS A 90 3.75 -12.67 28.30
CA HIS A 90 4.66 -12.69 29.46
C HIS A 90 6.15 -12.48 29.09
N GLN A 91 6.53 -12.60 27.81
CA GLN A 91 7.91 -12.43 27.34
C GLN A 91 8.28 -10.96 27.06
N ALA A 92 7.36 -10.02 27.25
CA ALA A 92 7.59 -8.61 26.89
C ALA A 92 8.80 -8.00 27.62
N GLU A 93 8.92 -8.20 28.93
CA GLU A 93 10.02 -7.66 29.74
C GLU A 93 11.38 -8.25 29.35
N GLU A 94 11.42 -9.54 29.06
CA GLU A 94 12.63 -10.24 28.62
C GLU A 94 13.09 -9.73 27.25
N LEU A 95 12.15 -9.53 26.32
CA LEU A 95 12.44 -8.96 25.01
C LEU A 95 12.96 -7.53 25.09
N VAL A 96 12.33 -6.67 25.89
CA VAL A 96 12.82 -5.30 26.12
C VAL A 96 14.24 -5.33 26.68
N SER A 97 14.50 -6.21 27.65
CA SER A 97 15.84 -6.38 28.22
C SER A 97 16.86 -6.85 27.18
N LYS A 98 16.47 -7.74 26.27
CA LYS A 98 17.30 -8.17 25.13
C LYS A 98 17.61 -6.99 24.20
N TRP A 99 16.58 -6.26 23.75
CA TRP A 99 16.75 -5.14 22.83
C TRP A 99 17.61 -4.01 23.42
N ARG A 100 17.46 -3.72 24.72
CA ARG A 100 18.33 -2.76 25.42
C ARG A 100 19.80 -3.16 25.33
N ARG A 101 20.13 -4.43 25.56
CA ARG A 101 21.51 -4.94 25.42
C ARG A 101 22.03 -4.83 23.99
N GLU A 102 21.20 -5.14 23.01
CA GLU A 102 21.58 -5.05 21.59
C GLU A 102 21.83 -3.60 21.16
N LEU A 103 20.99 -2.66 21.61
CA LEU A 103 21.18 -1.22 21.37
C LEU A 103 22.48 -0.70 22.00
N HIS A 104 22.79 -1.08 23.25
CA HIS A 104 24.08 -0.72 23.86
C HIS A 104 25.29 -1.32 23.12
N HIS A 105 25.12 -2.51 22.52
CA HIS A 105 26.16 -3.12 21.69
C HIS A 105 26.38 -2.38 20.37
N CYS A 106 25.30 -1.85 19.77
CA CYS A 106 25.40 -0.98 18.59
C CYS A 106 26.20 0.29 18.89
N ASP A 107 26.01 0.90 20.06
CA ASP A 107 26.74 2.10 20.48
C ASP A 107 28.24 1.80 20.64
N SER A 108 28.57 0.68 21.30
CA SER A 108 29.95 0.24 21.52
C SER A 108 30.71 -0.08 20.22
N LYS A 109 30.01 -0.63 19.22
CA LYS A 109 30.61 -0.94 17.91
C LYS A 109 30.92 0.31 17.08
N SER A 110 30.13 1.36 17.23
CA SER A 110 30.34 2.61 16.49
C SER A 110 31.65 3.32 16.83
N GLU A 111 32.20 3.10 18.03
CA GLU A 111 33.44 3.75 18.46
C GLU A 111 34.70 2.91 18.19
N ALA A 112 34.54 1.58 18.10
CA ALA A 112 35.65 0.64 18.02
C ALA A 112 36.07 0.28 16.58
N GLU A 113 35.25 0.59 15.56
CA GLU A 113 35.72 0.46 14.18
C GLU A 113 36.61 1.67 13.84
N PRO A 114 37.93 1.49 13.63
CA PRO A 114 38.74 2.53 13.00
C PRO A 114 38.04 2.90 11.69
N PRO A 115 38.00 4.20 11.32
CA PRO A 115 37.26 4.66 10.15
C PRO A 115 37.65 3.77 8.99
N LEU A 116 36.73 2.88 8.60
CA LEU A 116 36.97 1.95 7.52
C LEU A 116 37.39 2.84 6.37
N GLN A 117 38.65 2.73 5.97
CA GLN A 117 39.08 3.19 4.66
C GLN A 117 38.02 2.63 3.75
N THR A 118 37.24 3.53 3.16
CA THR A 118 36.22 3.21 2.17
C THR A 118 36.96 2.55 1.03
N GLY A 119 37.21 1.24 1.16
CA GLY A 119 37.53 0.37 0.05
C GLY A 119 36.38 0.60 -0.89
N GLY A 120 36.66 1.22 -2.03
CA GLY A 120 35.67 1.62 -3.00
C GLY A 120 34.81 0.42 -3.31
N PHE A 121 33.63 0.37 -2.68
CA PHE A 121 32.59 -0.54 -3.08
C PHE A 121 32.33 -0.22 -4.54
N HIS A 122 32.60 -1.17 -5.41
CA HIS A 122 32.43 -1.10 -6.86
C HIS A 122 30.92 -1.07 -7.21
N TYR A 123 30.19 -0.09 -6.69
CA TYR A 123 28.78 0.15 -7.01
C TYR A 123 28.59 0.26 -8.53
N GLU A 124 29.60 0.71 -9.25
CA GLU A 124 29.60 0.85 -10.70
C GLU A 124 29.51 -0.50 -11.43
N ASP A 125 30.03 -1.57 -10.85
CA ASP A 125 29.97 -2.91 -11.46
C ASP A 125 28.68 -3.64 -11.05
N ASP A 126 28.24 -3.51 -9.81
CA ASP A 126 26.93 -4.03 -9.37
C ASP A 126 25.75 -3.37 -10.10
N ILE A 127 25.87 -2.07 -10.42
CA ILE A 127 24.87 -1.34 -11.19
C ILE A 127 24.82 -1.85 -12.64
N LYS A 128 25.97 -2.14 -13.27
CA LYS A 128 26.00 -2.71 -14.64
C LYS A 128 25.32 -4.08 -14.69
N ASP A 129 25.60 -4.93 -13.72
CA ASP A 129 25.01 -6.27 -13.64
C ASP A 129 23.47 -6.18 -13.49
N LEU A 130 22.98 -5.22 -12.69
CA LEU A 130 21.55 -4.97 -12.55
C LEU A 130 20.90 -4.49 -13.85
N TYR A 131 21.55 -3.58 -14.59
CA TYR A 131 21.04 -3.11 -15.88
C TYR A 131 20.99 -4.24 -16.92
N GLU A 132 22.01 -5.11 -16.96
CA GLU A 132 22.02 -6.26 -17.87
C GLU A 132 20.89 -7.25 -17.54
N ALA A 133 20.63 -7.50 -16.25
CA ALA A 133 19.51 -8.33 -15.80
C ALA A 133 18.15 -7.76 -16.23
N ILE A 134 17.96 -6.44 -16.10
CA ILE A 134 16.73 -5.76 -16.52
C ILE A 134 16.52 -5.88 -18.03
N GLN A 135 17.58 -5.72 -18.84
CA GLN A 135 17.50 -5.87 -20.30
C GLN A 135 17.12 -7.30 -20.71
N LYS A 136 17.72 -8.31 -20.06
CA LYS A 136 17.37 -9.73 -20.27
C LYS A 136 15.90 -10.01 -19.96
N LEU A 137 15.36 -9.45 -18.88
CA LEU A 137 13.96 -9.61 -18.50
C LEU A 137 13.00 -8.95 -19.50
N GLN A 138 13.33 -7.74 -19.97
CA GLN A 138 12.53 -7.03 -20.98
C GLN A 138 12.45 -7.79 -22.31
N GLU A 139 13.56 -8.42 -22.72
CA GLU A 139 13.60 -9.26 -23.93
C GLU A 139 12.74 -10.52 -23.77
N GLN A 140 12.76 -11.18 -22.61
CA GLN A 140 11.88 -12.32 -22.34
C GLN A 140 10.39 -11.94 -22.44
N LEU A 141 10.01 -10.78 -21.90
CA LEU A 141 8.62 -10.29 -22.01
C LEU A 141 8.23 -9.98 -23.45
N ARG A 142 9.15 -9.48 -24.28
CA ARG A 142 8.93 -9.24 -25.70
C ARG A 142 8.67 -10.54 -26.46
N ARG A 143 9.45 -11.59 -26.17
CA ARG A 143 9.26 -12.94 -26.75
C ARG A 143 7.92 -13.57 -26.37
N ILE A 144 7.52 -13.47 -25.10
CA ILE A 144 6.22 -13.99 -24.63
C ILE A 144 5.05 -13.27 -25.31
N LYS A 145 5.14 -11.94 -25.48
CA LYS A 145 4.10 -11.16 -26.18
C LYS A 145 3.99 -11.55 -27.66
N ALA A 146 5.11 -11.70 -28.36
CA ALA A 146 5.12 -12.14 -29.75
C ALA A 146 4.54 -13.54 -29.92
N ALA A 147 4.88 -14.48 -29.03
CA ALA A 147 4.31 -15.83 -29.04
C ALA A 147 2.79 -15.85 -28.82
N ARG A 148 2.25 -14.95 -27.98
CA ARG A 148 0.78 -14.85 -27.79
C ARG A 148 0.05 -14.36 -29.04
N GLN A 149 0.64 -13.42 -29.78
CA GLN A 149 0.04 -12.92 -31.02
C GLN A 149 -0.04 -14.02 -32.08
N THR A 150 1.03 -14.81 -32.25
CA THR A 150 1.03 -15.91 -33.24
C THR A 150 0.07 -17.05 -32.89
N HIS A 151 -0.20 -17.29 -31.61
CA HIS A 151 -1.22 -18.25 -31.18
C HIS A 151 -2.65 -17.72 -31.37
N SER A 152 -2.89 -16.43 -31.15
CA SER A 152 -4.22 -15.81 -31.32
C SER A 152 -4.72 -15.83 -32.77
N GLU A 153 -3.82 -15.74 -33.75
CA GLU A 153 -4.19 -15.76 -35.17
C GLU A 153 -4.47 -17.18 -35.69
N LYS A 154 -3.91 -18.21 -35.05
CA LYS A 154 -4.13 -19.61 -35.42
C LYS A 154 -5.32 -20.25 -34.72
N SER A 155 -5.82 -19.66 -33.64
CA SER A 155 -7.07 -20.08 -32.98
C SER A 155 -8.28 -19.32 -33.51
N SER A 156 -8.40 -19.18 -34.84
CA SER A 156 -9.61 -18.70 -35.49
C SER A 156 -10.63 -19.84 -35.55
N PRO A 157 -11.92 -19.60 -35.24
CA PRO A 157 -12.86 -20.66 -34.91
C PRO A 157 -13.17 -21.52 -36.13
N PHE A 158 -13.12 -22.83 -35.88
CA PHE A 158 -13.85 -23.84 -36.61
C PHE A 158 -15.21 -23.28 -37.09
N ASN A 159 -15.34 -23.14 -38.41
CA ASN A 159 -16.65 -23.06 -39.06
C ASN A 159 -17.42 -24.31 -38.64
N ASN A 160 -18.43 -24.14 -37.78
CA ASN A 160 -19.42 -25.16 -37.53
C ASN A 160 -20.17 -25.40 -38.85
N PRO A 161 -20.07 -26.60 -39.46
CA PRO A 161 -20.90 -26.93 -40.59
C PRO A 161 -22.34 -26.99 -40.08
N SER A 162 -23.17 -26.10 -40.61
CA SER A 162 -24.62 -26.15 -40.48
C SER A 162 -25.11 -27.56 -40.78
N THR A 163 -25.50 -28.29 -39.75
CA THR A 163 -26.18 -29.58 -39.85
C THR A 163 -27.59 -29.32 -40.36
N GLU A 164 -27.70 -29.27 -41.66
CA GLU A 164 -28.97 -29.31 -42.39
C GLU A 164 -29.56 -30.72 -42.27
N TYR A 165 -30.20 -31.00 -41.13
CA TYR A 165 -30.87 -32.26 -40.86
C TYR A 165 -32.29 -32.23 -41.45
N CYS A 166 -32.43 -33.08 -42.46
CA CYS A 166 -33.58 -33.43 -43.27
C CYS A 166 -34.92 -33.50 -42.52
N SER A 167 -35.88 -32.69 -42.98
CA SER A 167 -37.32 -32.88 -42.78
C SER A 167 -37.78 -34.21 -43.38
N LYS A 168 -38.12 -35.20 -42.55
CA LYS A 168 -39.00 -36.30 -42.95
C LYS A 168 -40.09 -36.57 -41.92
N LYS A 169 -41.32 -36.41 -42.42
CA LYS A 169 -42.61 -36.81 -41.85
C LYS A 169 -42.58 -38.23 -41.29
N SER A 170 -43.12 -38.40 -40.10
CA SER A 170 -43.69 -39.66 -39.62
C SER A 170 -44.87 -39.35 -38.70
N THR A 171 -46.06 -39.36 -39.31
CA THR A 171 -47.34 -39.62 -38.64
C THR A 171 -47.42 -41.11 -38.29
N TRP A 172 -48.21 -41.45 -37.26
CA TRP A 172 -48.63 -42.77 -36.75
C TRP A 172 -47.95 -43.23 -35.44
N GLY A 173 -48.77 -43.31 -34.38
CA GLY A 173 -48.42 -43.93 -33.09
C GLY A 173 -49.11 -43.26 -31.89
N GLN A 174 -50.43 -43.42 -31.76
CA GLN A 174 -51.16 -43.20 -30.50
C GLN A 174 -51.05 -44.49 -29.68
N ASP A 175 -50.21 -44.52 -28.65
CA ASP A 175 -50.32 -45.36 -27.41
C ASP A 175 -48.97 -45.46 -26.67
N ASP A 176 -48.38 -44.32 -26.25
CA ASP A 176 -47.16 -44.30 -25.41
C ASP A 176 -47.03 -42.95 -24.64
N SER A 177 -48.12 -42.50 -24.00
CA SER A 177 -48.26 -41.11 -23.51
C SER A 177 -47.82 -40.82 -22.07
N GLU A 178 -47.28 -41.77 -21.32
CA GLU A 178 -46.95 -41.55 -19.89
C GLU A 178 -45.45 -41.44 -19.59
N THR A 179 -44.56 -42.06 -20.37
CA THR A 179 -43.09 -42.02 -20.13
C THR A 179 -42.36 -40.83 -20.77
N LYS A 180 -43.00 -40.08 -21.68
CA LYS A 180 -42.36 -38.94 -22.37
C LYS A 180 -42.46 -37.61 -21.61
N THR A 181 -43.34 -37.54 -20.62
CA THR A 181 -43.55 -36.34 -19.78
C THR A 181 -42.49 -36.18 -18.69
N GLU A 182 -41.93 -37.28 -18.15
CA GLU A 182 -40.94 -37.22 -17.07
C GLU A 182 -39.57 -36.71 -17.57
N GLU A 183 -39.10 -37.15 -18.73
CA GLU A 183 -37.81 -36.70 -19.31
C GLU A 183 -37.81 -35.20 -19.69
N THR A 184 -38.99 -34.65 -20.01
CA THR A 184 -39.15 -33.21 -20.31
C THR A 184 -39.16 -32.31 -19.08
N ASP A 185 -39.51 -32.83 -17.91
CA ASP A 185 -39.53 -32.03 -16.67
C ASP A 185 -38.14 -31.97 -16.02
N GLU A 186 -37.36 -33.06 -16.03
CA GLU A 186 -35.99 -33.08 -15.51
C GLU A 186 -35.07 -32.12 -16.28
N THR A 187 -35.12 -32.16 -17.62
CA THR A 187 -34.37 -31.22 -18.47
C THR A 187 -34.77 -29.75 -18.26
N ARG A 188 -36.01 -29.49 -17.86
CA ARG A 188 -36.48 -28.13 -17.55
C ARG A 188 -35.97 -27.65 -16.19
N GLU A 189 -35.87 -28.53 -15.21
CA GLU A 189 -35.31 -28.21 -13.89
C GLU A 189 -33.81 -27.91 -13.97
N ASP A 190 -33.05 -28.75 -14.68
CA ASP A 190 -31.63 -28.52 -14.94
C ASP A 190 -31.35 -27.18 -15.62
N LEU A 191 -32.17 -26.80 -16.59
CA LEU A 191 -32.03 -25.50 -17.27
C LEU A 191 -32.28 -24.33 -16.30
N ARG A 192 -33.26 -24.47 -15.40
CA ARG A 192 -33.56 -23.46 -14.38
C ARG A 192 -32.43 -23.35 -13.37
N GLU A 193 -31.87 -24.47 -12.93
CA GLU A 193 -30.74 -24.47 -12.00
C GLU A 193 -29.50 -23.86 -12.64
N LYS A 194 -29.19 -24.22 -13.89
CA LYS A 194 -28.11 -23.61 -14.66
C LYS A 194 -28.28 -22.10 -14.80
N GLN A 195 -29.47 -21.63 -15.18
CA GLN A 195 -29.76 -20.20 -15.27
C GLN A 195 -29.60 -19.49 -13.91
N LYS A 196 -30.05 -20.12 -12.82
CA LYS A 196 -29.90 -19.59 -11.46
C LYS A 196 -28.44 -19.50 -11.04
N ARG A 197 -27.62 -20.51 -11.35
CA ARG A 197 -26.18 -20.52 -11.08
C ARG A 197 -25.46 -19.44 -11.88
N GLU A 198 -25.74 -19.32 -13.16
CA GLU A 198 -25.16 -18.28 -14.03
C GLU A 198 -25.58 -16.87 -13.59
N ALA A 199 -26.83 -16.69 -13.16
CA ALA A 199 -27.31 -15.41 -12.62
C ALA A 199 -26.59 -15.06 -11.31
N LYS A 200 -26.41 -16.03 -10.41
CA LYS A 200 -25.68 -15.86 -9.15
C LYS A 200 -24.22 -15.50 -9.39
N GLU A 201 -23.55 -16.23 -10.28
CA GLU A 201 -22.15 -15.96 -10.63
C GLU A 201 -21.96 -14.56 -11.23
N ARG A 202 -22.86 -14.14 -12.13
CA ARG A 202 -22.86 -12.78 -12.67
C ARG A 202 -23.07 -11.72 -11.58
N ALA A 203 -23.99 -11.96 -10.64
CA ALA A 203 -24.23 -11.05 -9.53
C ALA A 203 -23.01 -10.93 -8.59
N ASP A 204 -22.38 -12.05 -8.25
CA ASP A 204 -21.18 -12.08 -7.39
C ASP A 204 -20.00 -11.38 -8.08
N LYS A 205 -19.80 -11.62 -9.38
CA LYS A 205 -18.76 -10.95 -10.18
C LYS A 205 -18.99 -9.44 -10.25
N ALA A 206 -20.22 -9.00 -10.51
CA ALA A 206 -20.57 -7.58 -10.54
C ALA A 206 -20.35 -6.90 -9.17
N LYS A 207 -20.66 -7.59 -8.07
CA LYS A 207 -20.44 -7.09 -6.71
C LYS A 207 -18.95 -6.92 -6.39
N GLU A 208 -18.11 -7.88 -6.80
CA GLU A 208 -16.66 -7.78 -6.60
C GLU A 208 -16.04 -6.68 -7.46
N GLU A 209 -16.46 -6.53 -8.72
CA GLU A 209 -16.01 -5.44 -9.59
C GLU A 209 -16.40 -4.06 -9.04
N ALA A 210 -17.64 -3.92 -8.54
CA ALA A 210 -18.09 -2.71 -7.87
C ALA A 210 -17.24 -2.40 -6.62
N ARG A 211 -16.88 -3.42 -5.83
CA ARG A 211 -16.00 -3.26 -4.66
C ARG A 211 -14.60 -2.77 -5.06
N ARG A 212 -14.01 -3.37 -6.09
CA ARG A 212 -12.70 -2.96 -6.62
C ARG A 212 -12.71 -1.55 -7.17
N SER A 213 -13.73 -1.20 -7.97
CA SER A 213 -13.91 0.15 -8.50
C SER A 213 -14.07 1.19 -7.37
N ALA A 214 -14.86 0.87 -6.35
CA ALA A 214 -15.03 1.74 -5.18
C ALA A 214 -13.71 1.93 -4.39
N GLN A 215 -12.90 0.87 -4.24
CA GLN A 215 -11.58 0.98 -3.61
C GLN A 215 -10.61 1.80 -4.45
N ALA A 216 -10.57 1.57 -5.77
CA ALA A 216 -9.74 2.33 -6.69
C ALA A 216 -10.11 3.83 -6.70
N ALA A 217 -11.40 4.15 -6.68
CA ALA A 217 -11.89 5.53 -6.59
C ALA A 217 -11.47 6.20 -5.29
N LYS A 218 -11.57 5.51 -4.14
CA LYS A 218 -11.10 6.01 -2.84
C LYS A 218 -9.59 6.30 -2.84
N LEU A 219 -8.78 5.39 -3.37
CA LEU A 219 -7.33 5.59 -3.46
C LEU A 219 -6.97 6.74 -4.41
N ALA A 220 -7.64 6.84 -5.55
CA ALA A 220 -7.45 7.95 -6.48
C ALA A 220 -7.81 9.30 -5.86
N GLU A 221 -8.88 9.35 -5.06
CA GLU A 221 -9.27 10.54 -4.31
C GLU A 221 -8.21 10.89 -3.25
N GLN A 222 -7.74 9.92 -2.46
CA GLN A 222 -6.67 10.14 -1.48
C GLN A 222 -5.39 10.66 -2.12
N LEU A 223 -4.98 10.10 -3.28
CA LEU A 223 -3.80 10.53 -4.01
C LEU A 223 -3.95 11.99 -4.49
N LYS A 224 -5.14 12.38 -4.97
CA LYS A 224 -5.43 13.76 -5.38
C LYS A 224 -5.25 14.73 -4.21
N TRP A 225 -5.82 14.42 -3.05
CA TRP A 225 -5.69 15.26 -1.85
C TRP A 225 -4.25 15.30 -1.32
N SER A 226 -3.56 14.17 -1.30
CA SER A 226 -2.15 14.11 -0.89
C SER A 226 -1.27 14.96 -1.80
N ASN A 227 -1.49 14.92 -3.12
CA ASN A 227 -0.74 15.72 -4.07
C ASN A 227 -1.00 17.22 -3.86
N ALA A 228 -2.27 17.62 -3.73
CA ALA A 228 -2.63 19.01 -3.46
C ALA A 228 -2.02 19.53 -2.14
N TRP A 229 -1.97 18.69 -1.10
CA TRP A 229 -1.30 19.01 0.16
C TRP A 229 0.22 19.19 -0.01
N SER A 230 0.88 18.28 -0.73
CA SER A 230 2.32 18.40 -1.02
C SER A 230 2.66 19.66 -1.80
N LEU A 231 1.84 20.03 -2.80
CA LEU A 231 2.01 21.27 -3.56
C LEU A 231 1.84 22.51 -2.67
N TYR A 232 0.87 22.48 -1.76
CA TYR A 232 0.66 23.56 -0.79
C TYR A 232 1.86 23.75 0.14
N ASN A 233 2.40 22.66 0.72
CA ASN A 233 3.57 22.72 1.59
C ASN A 233 4.82 23.17 0.84
N ALA A 234 5.08 22.62 -0.36
CA ALA A 234 6.23 23.02 -1.18
C ALA A 234 6.17 24.51 -1.55
N ALA A 235 4.98 25.06 -1.79
CA ALA A 235 4.82 26.48 -2.04
C ALA A 235 5.13 27.34 -0.80
N TRP A 236 4.78 26.89 0.41
CA TRP A 236 5.17 27.56 1.65
C TRP A 236 6.69 27.52 1.88
N GLU A 237 7.33 26.37 1.71
CA GLU A 237 8.79 26.23 1.83
C GLU A 237 9.53 27.18 0.87
N ASN A 238 9.02 27.33 -0.36
CA ASN A 238 9.61 28.26 -1.33
C ASN A 238 9.49 29.74 -0.91
N ILE A 239 8.43 30.11 -0.19
CA ILE A 239 8.26 31.45 0.37
C ILE A 239 9.24 31.67 1.53
N GLU A 240 9.34 30.71 2.45
CA GLU A 240 10.25 30.77 3.60
C GLU A 240 11.71 30.87 3.20
N LEU A 241 12.10 30.14 2.15
CA LEU A 241 13.47 30.18 1.61
C LEU A 241 13.75 31.42 0.75
N GLY A 242 12.78 32.33 0.58
CA GLY A 242 12.93 33.53 -0.25
C GLY A 242 13.19 33.21 -1.73
N ARG A 243 12.85 32.00 -2.20
CA ARG A 243 13.14 31.53 -3.57
C ARG A 243 12.15 32.07 -4.60
N SER A 244 10.98 32.55 -4.16
CA SER A 244 9.97 33.12 -5.06
C SER A 244 10.34 34.55 -5.47
N ARG A 245 10.77 34.71 -6.74
CA ARG A 245 11.04 36.03 -7.36
C ARG A 245 9.78 36.77 -7.78
N THR A 246 8.70 36.05 -8.05
CA THR A 246 7.37 36.64 -8.26
C THR A 246 6.74 36.88 -6.89
N SER A 247 6.04 38.01 -6.75
CA SER A 247 5.46 38.51 -5.49
C SER A 247 4.93 37.37 -4.61
N PRO A 248 5.31 37.31 -3.31
CA PRO A 248 5.02 36.18 -2.42
C PRO A 248 3.52 36.10 -2.15
N ARG A 249 2.80 35.50 -3.11
CA ARG A 249 1.39 35.24 -2.98
C ARG A 249 1.28 33.91 -2.25
N ALA A 250 0.81 33.96 -1.01
CA ALA A 250 0.58 32.76 -0.21
C ALA A 250 -0.19 31.71 -1.04
N PRO A 251 0.21 30.43 -1.01
CA PRO A 251 -0.48 29.38 -1.75
C PRO A 251 -1.91 29.22 -1.20
N TRP A 252 -2.85 28.94 -2.10
CA TRP A 252 -4.24 28.79 -1.72
C TRP A 252 -4.54 27.35 -1.31
N PRO A 253 -5.10 27.10 -0.11
CA PRO A 253 -5.42 25.75 0.37
C PRO A 253 -6.71 25.24 -0.29
N THR A 254 -6.61 24.92 -1.58
CA THR A 254 -7.68 24.35 -2.40
C THR A 254 -7.12 23.20 -3.21
N LEU A 255 -7.98 22.29 -3.68
CA LEU A 255 -7.55 21.14 -4.48
C LEU A 255 -6.81 21.56 -5.77
N SER A 256 -7.17 22.72 -6.35
CA SER A 256 -6.55 23.26 -7.57
C SER A 256 -5.35 24.16 -7.31
N GLY A 257 -5.19 24.68 -6.09
CA GLY A 257 -4.19 25.69 -5.72
C GLY A 257 -4.46 27.10 -6.28
N LYS A 258 -5.61 27.34 -6.91
CA LYS A 258 -5.94 28.63 -7.55
C LYS A 258 -6.72 29.57 -6.63
N ALA A 259 -6.53 30.88 -6.82
CA ALA A 259 -7.23 31.92 -6.05
C ALA A 259 -8.74 31.96 -6.32
N GLU A 260 -9.15 31.60 -7.53
CA GLU A 260 -10.54 31.64 -8.01
C GLU A 260 -11.41 30.58 -7.33
N ASP A 261 -10.82 29.44 -6.95
CA ASP A 261 -11.51 28.32 -6.31
C ASP A 261 -11.60 28.48 -4.78
N VAL A 262 -11.16 29.63 -4.25
CA VAL A 262 -11.11 29.89 -2.80
C VAL A 262 -12.49 30.31 -2.30
N SER A 263 -13.11 29.41 -1.55
CA SER A 263 -14.33 29.63 -0.79
C SER A 263 -14.12 29.11 0.64
N GLU A 264 -14.93 29.55 1.60
CA GLU A 264 -14.83 29.03 2.97
C GLU A 264 -15.00 27.50 3.00
N ALA A 265 -15.93 26.98 2.18
CA ALA A 265 -16.19 25.55 2.08
C ALA A 265 -14.99 24.78 1.50
N SER A 266 -14.39 25.26 0.41
CA SER A 266 -13.25 24.57 -0.21
C SER A 266 -12.00 24.60 0.67
N VAL A 267 -11.75 25.69 1.40
CA VAL A 267 -10.65 25.76 2.37
C VAL A 267 -10.87 24.79 3.54
N ARG A 268 -12.09 24.74 4.08
CA ARG A 268 -12.43 23.81 5.16
C ARG A 268 -12.28 22.36 4.71
N GLU A 269 -12.78 22.03 3.52
CA GLU A 269 -12.66 20.70 2.94
C GLU A 269 -11.19 20.29 2.75
N PHE A 270 -10.35 21.21 2.25
CA PHE A 270 -8.93 20.96 2.06
C PHE A 270 -8.23 20.53 3.36
N PHE A 271 -8.44 21.27 4.45
CA PHE A 271 -7.85 20.91 5.74
C PHE A 271 -8.49 19.66 6.36
N GLN A 272 -9.78 19.41 6.14
CA GLN A 272 -10.43 18.18 6.61
C GLN A 272 -9.96 16.92 5.88
N ARG A 273 -9.51 17.05 4.63
CA ARG A 273 -9.04 15.94 3.78
C ARG A 273 -7.52 15.81 3.77
N ALA A 274 -6.79 16.78 4.32
CA ALA A 274 -5.35 16.76 4.41
C ALA A 274 -4.84 15.55 5.23
N PRO A 275 -3.67 14.99 4.88
CA PRO A 275 -3.00 13.97 5.70
C PRO A 275 -2.67 14.51 7.09
N GLY A 276 -2.97 13.76 8.16
CA GLY A 276 -2.57 14.11 9.54
C GLY A 276 -3.57 15.00 10.32
N LYS A 277 -4.85 14.62 10.34
CA LYS A 277 -5.97 15.40 10.92
C LYS A 277 -5.80 15.81 12.39
N ASP A 278 -4.96 15.10 13.15
CA ASP A 278 -4.89 15.24 14.60
C ASP A 278 -4.29 16.59 15.06
N THR A 279 -3.59 17.32 14.19
CA THR A 279 -2.97 18.62 14.49
C THR A 279 -3.64 19.83 13.80
N ILE A 280 -4.63 19.60 12.93
CA ILE A 280 -5.06 20.61 11.93
C ILE A 280 -6.14 21.58 12.45
N ASP A 281 -6.87 21.21 13.51
CA ASP A 281 -8.04 21.99 13.95
C ASP A 281 -7.68 23.39 14.50
N LEU A 282 -6.49 23.54 15.09
CA LEU A 282 -6.01 24.83 15.60
C LEU A 282 -5.52 25.75 14.45
N VAL A 283 -4.76 25.19 13.52
CA VAL A 283 -4.22 25.93 12.36
C VAL A 283 -5.34 26.44 11.45
N THR A 284 -6.37 25.61 11.23
CA THR A 284 -7.52 25.97 10.40
C THR A 284 -8.27 27.19 10.95
N ARG A 285 -8.49 27.25 12.28
CA ARG A 285 -9.15 28.40 12.92
C ARG A 285 -8.35 29.69 12.74
N VAL A 286 -7.03 29.64 12.91
CA VAL A 286 -6.15 30.82 12.75
C VAL A 286 -6.13 31.33 11.31
N ILE A 287 -6.07 30.42 10.32
CA ILE A 287 -6.06 30.80 8.90
C ILE A 287 -7.41 31.41 8.48
N VAL A 288 -8.53 30.81 8.89
CA VAL A 288 -9.88 31.35 8.60
C VAL A 288 -10.07 32.73 9.24
N GLN A 289 -9.58 32.93 10.46
CA GLN A 289 -9.65 34.22 11.14
C GLN A 289 -8.88 35.31 10.38
N ARG A 290 -7.62 35.04 10.02
CA ARG A 290 -6.79 35.98 9.23
C ARG A 290 -7.39 36.30 7.87
N TRP A 291 -8.05 35.33 7.23
CA TRP A 291 -8.74 35.56 5.96
C TRP A 291 -9.93 36.51 6.10
N LYS A 292 -10.75 36.36 7.16
CA LYS A 292 -11.87 37.26 7.43
C LYS A 292 -11.39 38.70 7.66
N GLU A 293 -10.29 38.87 8.38
CA GLU A 293 -9.66 40.16 8.62
C GLU A 293 -9.16 40.80 7.31
N ALA A 294 -8.49 40.03 6.45
CA ALA A 294 -7.99 40.54 5.17
C ALA A 294 -9.13 40.95 4.20
N LYS A 295 -10.27 40.24 4.20
CA LYS A 295 -11.44 40.63 3.40
C LYS A 295 -12.14 41.87 3.95
N GLY A 296 -12.25 42.00 5.27
CA GLY A 296 -12.86 43.18 5.91
C GLY A 296 -12.14 44.48 5.58
N SER A 297 -10.81 44.43 5.43
CA SER A 297 -9.98 45.61 5.13
C SER A 297 -10.07 46.10 3.68
N ARG A 298 -10.63 45.32 2.74
CA ARG A 298 -10.81 45.75 1.34
C ARG A 298 -12.17 46.38 1.04
N ALA A 299 -13.10 46.35 1.99
CA ALA A 299 -14.46 46.87 1.83
C ALA A 299 -14.65 48.28 2.42
N LYS A 300 -13.57 48.91 2.93
CA LYS A 300 -13.52 50.30 3.37
C LYS A 300 -12.60 51.09 2.44
#